data_AF-A0A6H1ZCI0-F1
#
_entry.id   AF-A0A6H1ZCI0-F1
#
_cell.length_a   1.000
_cell.length_b   1.000
_cell.length_c   1.000
_cell.angle_alpha   90.00
_cell.angle_beta   90.00
_cell.angle_gamma   90.00
#
_symmetry.space_group_name_H-M   'P 1'
#
loop_
_entity.id
_entity.type
_entity.pdbx_description
1 polymer ?
#
loop_
_entity_poly.entity_id
_entity_poly.type
_entity_poly.pdbx_seq_one_letter_code
_entity_poly.pdbx_strand_id
1 'polypeptide(L)'
;MNIIYKSKRVGQYGRRFYFYKFRTMNMDGGSPTSSVDDERLTTIGRFLRRYKLDELPSLWNLLKGDIAIVGPRPDVPSEIESLSEDTLQTVLMVKPGLISPATFWNINEDEFLKGYEDAHAAYCKLIKPTKYKLNVWYVKKKCWCLDLRIIIATTLKLARIQINPKKWGILPEWL
;
A
#
# COMPACT_ATOMS: atom_id res chain seq x y z
N MET A 1 20.05 3.83 17.36
CA MET A 1 19.04 4.03 16.30
C MET A 1 18.33 2.70 16.05
N ASN A 2 17.00 2.64 16.08
CA ASN A 2 16.28 1.37 15.88
C ASN A 2 16.14 1.06 14.38
N ILE A 3 16.57 -0.13 13.95
CA ILE A 3 16.51 -0.61 12.56
C ILE A 3 15.05 -0.86 12.13
N ILE A 4 14.18 -1.23 13.07
CA ILE A 4 12.76 -1.46 12.81
C ILE A 4 11.97 -0.20 13.17
N TYR A 5 11.17 0.26 12.20
CA TYR A 5 10.15 1.27 12.41
C TYR A 5 8.79 0.57 12.57
N LYS A 6 8.00 1.03 13.54
CA LYS A 6 6.64 0.57 13.79
C LYS A 6 5.67 1.74 13.70
N SER A 7 4.56 1.54 13.00
CA SER A 7 3.50 2.53 12.91
C SER A 7 2.14 1.91 13.19
N LYS A 8 1.27 2.64 13.91
CA LYS A 8 -0.12 2.22 14.09
C LYS A 8 -0.84 2.25 12.74
N ARG A 9 -1.63 1.21 12.48
CA ARG A 9 -2.46 1.02 11.30
C ARG A 9 -3.82 0.47 11.69
N VAL A 10 -4.78 0.63 10.80
CA VAL A 10 -6.13 0.06 10.94
C VAL A 10 -6.23 -1.20 10.07
N GLY A 11 -6.72 -2.28 10.66
CA GLY A 11 -6.98 -3.56 10.01
C GLY A 11 -8.47 -3.88 9.96
N GLN A 12 -8.77 -5.15 9.73
CA GLN A 12 -10.14 -5.64 9.61
C GLN A 12 -11.01 -5.22 10.81
N TYR A 13 -12.24 -4.81 10.54
CA TYR A 13 -13.22 -4.34 11.54
C TYR A 13 -12.72 -3.18 12.40
N GLY A 14 -11.80 -2.36 11.87
CA GLY A 14 -11.23 -1.22 12.59
C GLY A 14 -10.16 -1.59 13.61
N ARG A 15 -9.74 -2.87 13.70
CA ARG A 15 -8.74 -3.32 14.69
C ARG A 15 -7.41 -2.62 14.45
N ARG A 16 -6.92 -1.90 15.45
CA ARG A 16 -5.61 -1.22 15.39
C ARG A 16 -4.48 -2.22 15.65
N PHE A 17 -3.40 -2.13 14.87
CA PHE A 17 -2.20 -2.96 15.04
C PHE A 17 -0.93 -2.18 14.67
N TYR A 18 0.24 -2.71 15.03
CA TYR A 18 1.52 -2.15 14.63
C TYR A 18 2.02 -2.79 13.34
N PHE A 19 2.18 -2.01 12.30
CA PHE A 19 2.81 -2.42 11.05
C PHE A 19 4.32 -2.19 11.12
N TYR A 20 5.10 -3.22 10.78
CA TYR A 20 6.56 -3.21 10.88
C TYR A 20 7.21 -2.99 9.51
N LYS A 21 8.22 -2.14 9.44
CA LYS A 21 9.09 -1.94 8.28
C LYS A 21 10.51 -1.59 8.71
N PHE A 22 11.47 -1.72 7.81
CA PHE A 22 12.79 -1.16 8.04
C PHE A 22 12.71 0.36 8.09
N ARG A 23 13.50 0.96 8.97
CA ARG A 23 13.66 2.41 9.03
C ARG A 23 14.41 2.88 7.79
N THR A 24 13.74 3.64 6.94
CA THR A 24 14.34 4.21 5.71
C THR A 24 14.71 5.69 5.84
N MET A 25 14.29 6.34 6.95
CA MET A 25 14.41 7.78 7.15
C MET A 25 15.15 8.13 8.45
N ASN A 26 15.91 9.23 8.43
CA ASN A 26 16.72 9.72 9.54
C ASN A 26 15.91 10.41 10.65
N MET A 27 14.76 11.01 10.32
CA MET A 27 13.93 11.73 11.27
C MET A 27 12.56 11.03 11.44
N ASP A 28 12.11 10.93 12.68
CA ASP A 28 10.73 10.56 13.00
C ASP A 28 9.84 11.81 12.96
N GLY A 29 8.67 11.70 12.33
CA GLY A 29 7.73 12.82 12.15
C GLY A 29 7.71 13.39 10.73
N GLY A 30 6.64 14.12 10.40
CA GLY A 30 6.34 14.62 9.05
C GLY A 30 5.21 13.85 8.37
N SER A 31 4.95 14.20 7.10
CA SER A 31 3.87 13.60 6.32
C SER A 31 3.96 12.05 6.28
N PRO A 32 2.81 11.33 6.37
CA PRO A 32 2.78 9.89 6.18
C PRO A 32 3.13 9.48 4.74
N THR A 33 3.01 10.42 3.81
CA THR A 33 3.35 10.28 2.39
C THR A 33 4.73 10.90 2.14
N SER A 34 5.55 10.22 1.35
CA SER A 34 6.89 10.70 0.99
C SER A 34 7.19 10.37 -0.45
N SER A 35 7.81 11.30 -1.16
CA SER A 35 8.33 11.11 -2.51
C SER A 35 9.70 10.43 -2.49
N VAL A 36 10.19 10.04 -3.65
CA VAL A 36 11.51 9.40 -3.83
C VAL A 36 12.69 10.35 -3.55
N ASP A 37 12.47 11.66 -3.69
CA ASP A 37 13.43 12.76 -3.50
C ASP A 37 13.37 13.38 -2.10
N ASP A 38 12.59 12.79 -1.16
CA ASP A 38 12.51 13.24 0.23
C ASP A 38 13.90 13.22 0.91
N GLU A 39 14.34 14.39 1.37
CA GLU A 39 15.67 14.59 1.99
C GLU A 39 15.88 13.75 3.25
N ARG A 40 14.80 13.33 3.91
CA ARG A 40 14.88 12.47 5.10
C ARG A 40 15.34 11.05 4.77
N LEU A 41 15.32 10.64 3.50
CA LEU A 41 15.71 9.30 3.07
C LEU A 41 17.21 9.05 3.20
N THR A 42 17.54 7.95 3.88
CA THR A 42 18.92 7.43 3.93
C THR A 42 19.30 6.78 2.60
N THR A 43 20.59 6.70 2.28
CA THR A 43 21.08 5.98 1.09
C THR A 43 20.62 4.52 1.08
N ILE A 44 20.71 3.83 2.22
CA ILE A 44 20.19 2.47 2.40
C ILE A 44 18.66 2.45 2.27
N GLY A 45 17.97 3.44 2.84
CA GLY A 45 16.52 3.59 2.73
C GLY A 45 16.02 3.73 1.30
N ARG A 46 16.73 4.51 0.45
CA ARG A 46 16.43 4.62 -0.99
C ARG A 46 16.58 3.27 -1.68
N PHE A 47 17.64 2.53 -1.38
CA PHE A 47 17.84 1.17 -1.91
C PHE A 47 16.70 0.24 -1.49
N LEU A 48 16.37 0.19 -0.20
CA LEU A 48 15.30 -0.67 0.31
C LEU A 48 13.94 -0.36 -0.35
N ARG A 49 13.56 0.91 -0.49
CA ARG A 49 12.29 1.31 -1.14
C ARG A 49 12.26 1.01 -2.63
N ARG A 50 13.38 1.23 -3.35
CA ARG A 50 13.49 0.91 -4.78
C ARG A 50 13.16 -0.55 -5.07
N TYR A 51 13.59 -1.45 -4.19
CA TYR A 51 13.35 -2.88 -4.32
C TYR A 51 12.18 -3.39 -3.45
N LYS A 52 11.43 -2.49 -2.80
CA LYS A 52 10.32 -2.80 -1.86
C LYS A 52 10.73 -3.77 -0.74
N LEU A 53 12.01 -3.77 -0.37
CA LEU A 53 12.58 -4.59 0.70
C LEU A 53 12.36 -3.97 2.08
N ASP A 54 11.97 -2.70 2.16
CA ASP A 54 11.67 -2.02 3.41
C ASP A 54 10.49 -2.66 4.16
N GLU A 55 9.60 -3.36 3.46
CA GLU A 55 8.43 -4.00 4.06
C GLU A 55 8.67 -5.46 4.48
N LEU A 56 9.88 -6.02 4.34
CA LEU A 56 10.17 -7.40 4.80
C LEU A 56 9.78 -7.66 6.27
N PRO A 57 9.96 -6.71 7.23
CA PRO A 57 9.51 -6.91 8.61
C PRO A 57 7.99 -7.11 8.76
N SER A 58 7.18 -6.66 7.79
CA SER A 58 5.73 -6.85 7.80
C SER A 58 5.30 -8.31 7.59
N LEU A 59 6.20 -9.20 7.15
CA LEU A 59 5.95 -10.64 7.15
C LEU A 59 5.62 -11.15 8.56
N TRP A 60 6.13 -10.49 9.60
CA TRP A 60 5.73 -10.78 10.98
C TRP A 60 4.24 -10.48 11.25
N ASN A 61 3.69 -9.42 10.64
CA ASN A 61 2.26 -9.13 10.72
C ASN A 61 1.42 -10.20 10.01
N LEU A 62 1.93 -10.74 8.90
CA LEU A 62 1.28 -11.84 8.18
C LEU A 62 1.23 -13.09 9.06
N LEU A 63 2.35 -13.46 9.69
CA LEU A 63 2.42 -14.62 10.60
C LEU A 63 1.53 -14.45 11.84
N LYS A 64 1.42 -13.23 12.39
CA LYS A 64 0.51 -12.91 13.49
C LYS A 64 -0.97 -12.91 13.09
N GLY A 65 -1.25 -12.89 11.79
CA GLY A 65 -2.61 -12.79 11.25
C GLY A 65 -3.21 -11.38 11.31
N ASP A 66 -2.40 -10.34 11.52
CA ASP A 66 -2.85 -8.93 11.48
C ASP A 66 -3.19 -8.50 10.05
N ILE A 67 -2.48 -9.06 9.06
CA ILE A 67 -2.67 -8.80 7.63
C ILE A 67 -2.83 -10.12 6.86
N ALA A 68 -3.21 -10.04 5.59
CA ALA A 68 -3.22 -11.11 4.62
C ALA A 68 -2.19 -10.84 3.50
N ILE A 69 -2.01 -11.80 2.58
CA ILE A 69 -1.17 -11.58 1.40
C ILE A 69 -1.84 -10.54 0.49
N VAL A 70 -3.10 -10.77 0.12
CA VAL A 70 -3.88 -9.88 -0.76
C VAL A 70 -4.98 -9.19 0.04
N GLY A 71 -5.09 -7.87 -0.12
CA GLY A 71 -6.07 -7.04 0.57
C GLY A 71 -5.74 -5.55 0.45
N PRO A 72 -6.68 -4.63 0.75
CA PRO A 72 -6.38 -3.20 0.80
C PRO A 72 -5.17 -2.91 1.69
N ARG A 73 -4.30 -1.98 1.30
CA ARG A 73 -3.10 -1.66 2.09
C ARG A 73 -3.51 -1.11 3.47
N PRO A 74 -2.82 -1.48 4.58
CA PRO A 74 -3.14 -0.92 5.89
C PRO A 74 -2.70 0.54 5.97
N ASP A 75 -3.67 1.44 6.10
CA ASP A 75 -3.45 2.88 6.18
C ASP A 75 -3.42 3.40 7.64
N VAL A 76 -2.85 4.59 7.86
CA VAL A 76 -2.85 5.24 9.18
C VAL A 76 -4.29 5.57 9.61
N PRO A 77 -4.57 5.66 10.92
CA PRO A 77 -5.91 6.05 11.41
C PRO A 77 -6.45 7.32 10.76
N SER A 78 -5.64 8.38 10.62
CA SER A 78 -6.06 9.65 10.01
C SER A 78 -6.49 9.51 8.54
N GLU A 79 -5.86 8.61 7.78
CA GLU A 79 -6.23 8.35 6.39
C GLU A 79 -7.56 7.61 6.30
N ILE A 80 -7.78 6.66 7.20
CA ILE A 80 -9.00 5.87 7.29
C ILE A 80 -10.18 6.72 7.76
N GLU A 81 -9.96 7.58 8.76
CA GLU A 81 -10.96 8.50 9.32
C GLU A 81 -11.42 9.57 8.31
N SER A 82 -10.63 9.85 7.28
CA SER A 82 -10.97 10.80 6.21
C SER A 82 -11.82 10.22 5.07
N LEU A 83 -12.16 8.93 5.12
CA LEU A 83 -12.92 8.25 4.07
C LEU A 83 -14.43 8.51 4.22
N SER A 84 -15.17 8.35 3.12
CA SER A 84 -16.63 8.25 3.21
C SER A 84 -17.02 6.98 3.95
N GLU A 85 -18.14 7.03 4.67
CA GLU A 85 -18.65 5.91 5.47
C GLU A 85 -18.79 4.63 4.64
N ASP A 86 -19.36 4.71 3.43
CA ASP A 86 -19.52 3.55 2.53
C ASP A 86 -18.18 2.92 2.14
N THR A 87 -17.17 3.76 1.85
CA THR A 87 -15.83 3.29 1.50
C THR A 87 -15.19 2.64 2.71
N LEU A 88 -15.24 3.30 3.86
CA LEU A 88 -14.71 2.85 5.14
C LEU A 88 -15.26 1.47 5.51
N GLN A 89 -16.59 1.35 5.56
CA GLN A 89 -17.27 0.10 5.88
C GLN A 89 -16.85 -1.01 4.93
N THR A 90 -16.78 -0.74 3.63
CA THR A 90 -16.37 -1.74 2.64
C THR A 90 -14.92 -2.20 2.84
N VAL A 91 -13.96 -1.27 2.91
CA VAL A 91 -12.53 -1.64 2.92
C VAL A 91 -12.10 -2.33 4.22
N LEU A 92 -12.80 -2.06 5.32
CA LEU A 92 -12.53 -2.68 6.63
C LEU A 92 -13.16 -4.07 6.80
N MET A 93 -13.97 -4.56 5.85
CA MET A 93 -14.57 -5.91 5.92
C MET A 93 -13.56 -7.04 5.78
N VAL A 94 -12.38 -6.77 5.20
CA VAL A 94 -11.34 -7.78 4.93
C VAL A 94 -10.05 -7.42 5.65
N LYS A 95 -9.18 -8.40 5.86
CA LYS A 95 -7.83 -8.12 6.33
C LYS A 95 -7.10 -7.25 5.31
N PRO A 96 -6.32 -6.26 5.78
CA PRO A 96 -5.44 -5.53 4.88
C PRO A 96 -4.39 -6.46 4.28
N GLY A 97 -3.83 -6.09 3.13
CA GLY A 97 -2.89 -6.91 2.35
C GLY A 97 -1.49 -6.33 2.24
N LEU A 98 -0.51 -7.22 2.02
CA LEU A 98 0.81 -6.84 1.52
C LEU A 98 0.71 -6.27 0.10
N ILE A 99 -0.11 -6.92 -0.73
CA ILE A 99 -0.35 -6.53 -2.11
C ILE A 99 -1.84 -6.31 -2.36
N SER A 100 -2.16 -5.47 -3.34
CA SER A 100 -3.53 -5.12 -3.72
C SER A 100 -3.59 -4.67 -5.17
N PRO A 101 -4.78 -4.64 -5.80
CA PRO A 101 -4.94 -4.00 -7.10
C PRO A 101 -4.51 -2.53 -7.11
N ALA A 102 -4.75 -1.80 -6.03
CA ALA A 102 -4.33 -0.40 -5.91
C ALA A 102 -2.79 -0.25 -5.88
N THR A 103 -2.11 -1.11 -5.11
CA THR A 103 -0.64 -1.19 -5.07
C THR A 103 -0.07 -1.65 -6.41
N PHE A 104 -0.75 -2.57 -7.09
CA PHE A 104 -0.34 -3.01 -8.42
C PHE A 104 -0.45 -1.88 -9.44
N TRP A 105 -1.56 -1.13 -9.43
CA TRP A 105 -1.78 0.02 -10.31
C TRP A 105 -0.69 1.07 -10.12
N ASN A 106 -0.40 1.46 -8.88
CA ASN A 106 0.60 2.47 -8.57
C ASN A 106 1.73 1.93 -7.67
N ILE A 107 2.57 1.05 -8.23
CA ILE A 107 3.64 0.38 -7.47
C ILE A 107 4.78 1.34 -7.07
N ASN A 108 5.00 2.39 -7.85
CA ASN A 108 6.00 3.42 -7.64
C ASN A 108 5.32 4.74 -7.25
N GLU A 109 4.42 4.67 -6.27
CA GLU A 109 3.69 5.82 -5.74
C GLU A 109 4.62 6.98 -5.34
N ASP A 110 5.78 6.66 -4.76
CA ASP A 110 6.82 7.60 -4.36
C ASP A 110 7.49 8.31 -5.54
N GLU A 111 7.66 7.64 -6.68
CA GLU A 111 8.16 8.26 -7.92
C GLU A 111 7.08 9.14 -8.56
N PHE A 112 5.80 8.72 -8.51
CA PHE A 112 4.69 9.51 -9.03
C PHE A 112 4.54 10.86 -8.32
N LEU A 113 4.92 10.92 -7.05
CA LEU A 113 4.84 12.11 -6.20
C LEU A 113 6.10 12.99 -6.25
N LYS A 114 7.09 12.63 -7.08
CA LYS A 114 8.33 13.39 -7.21
C LYS A 114 8.08 14.80 -7.76
N GLY A 115 8.76 15.80 -7.19
CA GLY A 115 8.68 17.20 -7.65
C GLY A 115 7.43 17.97 -7.20
N TYR A 116 6.54 17.37 -6.41
CA TYR A 116 5.46 18.11 -5.74
C TYR A 116 5.98 18.75 -4.44
N GLU A 117 5.68 20.04 -4.24
CA GLU A 117 6.03 20.77 -3.00
C GLU A 117 5.39 20.12 -1.76
N ASP A 118 4.12 19.71 -1.87
CA ASP A 118 3.41 18.92 -0.87
C ASP A 118 3.00 17.57 -1.46
N ALA A 119 3.82 16.55 -1.20
CA ALA A 119 3.58 15.18 -1.65
C ALA A 119 2.27 14.60 -1.08
N HIS A 120 1.84 15.03 0.12
CA HIS A 120 0.62 14.53 0.73
C HIS A 120 -0.63 15.10 0.08
N ALA A 121 -0.65 16.41 -0.16
CA ALA A 121 -1.74 17.06 -0.88
C ALA A 121 -1.88 16.47 -2.29
N ALA A 122 -0.75 16.23 -2.98
CA ALA A 122 -0.72 15.57 -4.28
C ALA A 122 -1.27 14.14 -4.21
N TYR A 123 -0.87 13.34 -3.22
CA TYR A 123 -1.43 12.01 -2.98
C TYR A 123 -2.95 12.05 -2.75
N CYS A 124 -3.43 12.93 -1.88
CA CYS A 124 -4.85 13.07 -1.56
C CYS A 124 -5.69 13.44 -2.80
N LYS A 125 -5.13 14.25 -3.71
CA LYS A 125 -5.81 14.69 -4.93
C LYS A 125 -5.74 13.67 -6.07
N LEU A 126 -4.56 13.08 -6.30
CA LEU A 126 -4.26 12.34 -7.53
C LEU A 126 -4.33 10.82 -7.36
N ILE A 127 -4.05 10.30 -6.16
CA ILE A 127 -3.83 8.87 -5.94
C ILE A 127 -4.94 8.28 -5.07
N LYS A 128 -5.22 8.94 -3.94
CA LYS A 128 -6.19 8.50 -2.94
C LYS A 128 -7.56 8.14 -3.54
N PRO A 129 -8.19 8.95 -4.41
CA PRO A 129 -9.52 8.63 -4.94
C PRO A 129 -9.52 7.31 -5.74
N THR A 130 -8.55 7.12 -6.61
CA THR A 130 -8.43 5.91 -7.44
C THR A 130 -8.02 4.70 -6.60
N LYS A 131 -7.08 4.87 -5.67
CA LYS A 131 -6.66 3.82 -4.71
C LYS A 131 -7.87 3.24 -3.97
N TYR A 132 -8.73 4.10 -3.41
CA TYR A 132 -9.88 3.62 -2.64
C TYR A 132 -11.01 3.05 -3.52
N LYS A 133 -11.23 3.58 -4.74
CA LYS A 133 -12.13 2.94 -5.72
C LYS A 133 -11.66 1.52 -6.07
N LEU A 134 -10.36 1.32 -6.26
CA LEU A 134 -9.77 -0.01 -6.50
C LEU A 134 -9.89 -0.93 -5.29
N ASN A 135 -9.70 -0.41 -4.08
CA ASN A 135 -9.88 -1.18 -2.84
C ASN A 135 -11.34 -1.66 -2.70
N VAL A 136 -12.32 -0.78 -2.90
CA VAL A 136 -13.75 -1.12 -2.88
C VAL A 136 -14.08 -2.15 -3.96
N TRP A 137 -13.58 -1.96 -5.19
CA TRP A 137 -13.74 -2.91 -6.29
C TRP A 137 -13.19 -4.30 -5.95
N TYR A 138 -11.99 -4.35 -5.35
CA TYR A 138 -11.36 -5.59 -4.93
C TYR A 138 -12.22 -6.32 -3.90
N VAL A 139 -12.64 -5.63 -2.83
CA VAL A 139 -13.44 -6.25 -1.76
C VAL A 139 -14.74 -6.83 -2.32
N LYS A 140 -15.43 -6.10 -3.21
CA LYS A 140 -16.68 -6.56 -3.83
C LYS A 140 -16.53 -7.79 -4.74
N LYS A 141 -15.33 -8.02 -5.31
CA LYS A 141 -15.05 -9.14 -6.22
C LYS A 141 -14.17 -10.23 -5.61
N LYS A 142 -13.80 -10.08 -4.35
CA LYS A 142 -12.78 -10.90 -3.71
C LYS A 142 -13.13 -12.38 -3.84
N CYS A 143 -12.23 -13.14 -4.45
CA CYS A 143 -12.28 -14.60 -4.50
C CYS A 143 -10.85 -15.14 -4.61
N TRP A 144 -10.66 -16.42 -4.30
CA TRP A 144 -9.35 -17.06 -4.34
C TRP A 144 -8.67 -16.93 -5.71
N CYS A 145 -9.44 -17.09 -6.81
CA CYS A 145 -8.92 -16.93 -8.17
C CYS A 145 -8.42 -15.50 -8.47
N LEU A 146 -9.07 -14.48 -7.89
CA LEU A 146 -8.61 -13.10 -8.04
C LEU A 146 -7.33 -12.87 -7.24
N ASP A 147 -7.27 -13.36 -6.01
CA ASP A 147 -6.08 -13.26 -5.15
C ASP A 147 -4.86 -13.91 -5.82
N LEU A 148 -5.02 -15.12 -6.36
CA LEU A 148 -3.94 -15.82 -7.08
C LEU A 148 -3.45 -15.03 -8.30
N ARG A 149 -4.36 -14.48 -9.10
CA ARG A 149 -4.00 -13.65 -10.26
C ARG A 149 -3.25 -12.39 -9.84
N ILE A 150 -3.65 -11.74 -8.75
CA ILE A 150 -2.96 -10.56 -8.22
C ILE A 150 -1.55 -10.92 -7.74
N ILE A 151 -1.38 -12.05 -7.06
CA ILE A 151 -0.06 -12.55 -6.62
C ILE A 151 0.84 -12.76 -7.84
N ILE A 152 0.42 -13.57 -8.81
CA ILE A 152 1.21 -13.89 -10.00
C ILE A 152 1.55 -12.61 -10.77
N ALA A 153 0.55 -11.76 -11.02
CA ALA A 153 0.74 -10.51 -11.73
C ALA A 153 1.75 -9.59 -11.05
N THR A 154 1.65 -9.43 -9.73
CA THR A 154 2.58 -8.60 -8.96
C THR A 154 4.00 -9.15 -9.05
N THR A 155 4.17 -10.47 -8.92
CA THR A 155 5.48 -11.12 -9.10
C THR A 155 6.06 -10.89 -10.50
N LEU A 156 5.25 -11.08 -11.56
CA LEU A 156 5.67 -10.84 -12.94
C LEU A 156 6.08 -9.38 -13.17
N LYS A 157 5.30 -8.42 -12.65
CA LYS A 157 5.60 -6.99 -12.75
C LYS A 157 6.92 -6.64 -12.04
N LEU A 158 7.17 -7.21 -10.86
CA LEU A 158 8.45 -7.04 -10.14
C LEU A 158 9.63 -7.67 -10.90
N ALA A 159 9.40 -8.80 -11.57
CA ALA A 159 10.36 -9.43 -12.49
C ALA A 159 10.51 -8.70 -13.84
N ARG A 160 9.89 -7.53 -14.00
CA ARG A 160 9.89 -6.71 -15.23
C ARG A 160 9.26 -7.39 -16.45
N ILE A 161 8.40 -8.37 -16.20
CA ILE A 161 7.61 -9.03 -17.25
C ILE A 161 6.34 -8.21 -17.48
N GLN A 162 6.13 -7.79 -18.73
CA GLN A 162 4.95 -7.01 -19.10
C GLN A 162 3.69 -7.88 -19.09
N ILE A 163 2.65 -7.38 -18.43
CA ILE A 163 1.32 -8.00 -18.39
C ILE A 163 0.26 -6.95 -18.66
N ASN A 164 -0.86 -7.36 -19.26
CA ASN A 164 -2.03 -6.49 -19.38
C ASN A 164 -2.98 -6.76 -18.20
N PRO A 165 -3.03 -5.89 -17.18
CA PRO A 165 -3.78 -6.17 -15.96
C PRO A 165 -5.30 -6.23 -16.15
N LYS A 166 -5.85 -5.53 -17.17
CA LYS A 166 -7.27 -5.61 -17.51
C LYS A 166 -7.62 -6.96 -18.13
N LYS A 167 -6.82 -7.45 -19.08
CA LYS A 167 -6.98 -8.81 -19.65
C LYS A 167 -6.83 -9.91 -18.60
N TRP A 168 -5.96 -9.70 -17.61
CA TRP A 168 -5.82 -10.62 -16.47
C TRP A 168 -6.96 -10.48 -15.44
N GLY A 169 -7.84 -9.50 -15.59
CA GLY A 169 -8.96 -9.23 -14.69
C GLY A 169 -8.55 -8.88 -13.27
N ILE A 170 -7.36 -8.29 -13.09
CA ILE A 170 -6.85 -7.81 -11.79
C ILE A 170 -7.06 -6.31 -11.61
N LEU A 171 -7.37 -5.58 -12.69
CA LEU A 171 -7.81 -4.19 -12.67
C LEU A 171 -9.14 -4.07 -13.44
N PRO A 172 -10.01 -3.13 -13.05
CA PRO A 172 -11.28 -2.88 -13.74
C PRO A 172 -11.10 -2.17 -15.09
N GLU A 173 -12.11 -2.29 -15.95
CA GLU A 173 -12.13 -1.65 -17.27
C GLU A 173 -12.17 -0.12 -17.23
N TRP A 174 -12.83 0.45 -16.21
CA TRP A 174 -12.97 1.90 -16.04
C TRP A 174 -11.70 2.64 -15.62
N LEU A 175 -10.64 1.90 -15.28
CA LEU A 175 -9.34 2.45 -14.88
C LEU A 175 -8.54 2.90 -16.10
#